data_AF-A0A3A5M3N6-F1
#
_entry.id   AF-A0A3A5M3N6-F1
#
_cell.length_a   1.000
_cell.length_b   1.000
_cell.length_c   1.000
_cell.angle_alpha   90.00
_cell.angle_beta   90.00
_cell.angle_gamma   90.00
#
_symmetry.space_group_name_H-M   'P 1'
#
loop_
_entity.id
_entity.type
_entity.pdbx_description
1 polymer ?
#
loop_
_entity_poly.entity_id
_entity_poly.type
_entity_poly.pdbx_seq_one_letter_code
_entity_poly.pdbx_strand_id
1 'polypeptide(L)'
;MSPDVLRAFPWIAAAVIALVFGLWRPRSLHWIVLGAVLLFAAFNAAAGIYVLSNFSDSRWSPDGEAPLSAPSLSETPLVGEFLVPLDSALEGVVGGVNDFRSFQQALPIALDFLATSGWALLVSFPLVILAAGLSFHTAQRRKADFRKYRATVDSLKEELEQIKRQISSGSVGAAGPSSGDGRH
;
A
#
# COMPACT_ATOMS: atom_id res chain seq x y z
N MET A 1 -3.90 23.06 6.44
CA MET A 1 -3.01 21.98 6.91
C MET A 1 -1.58 22.45 6.71
N SER A 2 -0.69 22.35 7.70
CA SER A 2 0.69 22.84 7.52
C SER A 2 1.48 21.93 6.57
N PRO A 3 2.48 22.46 5.85
CA PRO A 3 3.35 21.67 4.98
C PRO A 3 3.97 20.48 5.70
N ASP A 4 4.37 20.65 6.97
CA ASP A 4 4.97 19.60 7.79
C ASP A 4 4.01 18.43 8.05
N VAL A 5 2.75 18.75 8.37
CA VAL A 5 1.71 17.73 8.59
C VAL A 5 1.41 17.00 7.29
N LEU A 6 1.37 17.69 6.16
CA LEU A 6 1.17 17.08 4.85
C LEU A 6 2.34 16.14 4.48
N ARG A 7 3.58 16.49 4.85
CA ARG A 7 4.77 15.66 4.59
C ARG A 7 4.86 14.43 5.49
N ALA A 8 4.37 14.53 6.73
CA ALA A 8 4.35 13.42 7.67
C ALA A 8 3.21 12.42 7.39
N PHE A 9 2.11 12.85 6.81
CA PHE A 9 0.90 12.03 6.64
C PHE A 9 1.13 10.72 5.86
N PRO A 10 1.82 10.70 4.70
CA PRO A 10 2.06 9.46 3.97
C PRO A 10 2.86 8.45 4.80
N TRP A 11 3.86 8.93 5.55
CA TRP A 11 4.68 8.11 6.44
C TRP A 11 3.88 7.53 7.60
N ILE A 12 3.07 8.36 8.27
CA ILE A 12 2.24 7.93 9.39
C ILE A 12 1.20 6.91 8.91
N ALA A 13 0.50 7.18 7.80
CA ALA A 13 -0.49 6.28 7.25
C ALA A 13 0.13 4.93 6.86
N ALA A 14 1.28 4.94 6.19
CA ALA A 14 1.99 3.72 5.81
C ALA A 14 2.47 2.93 7.03
N ALA A 15 3.03 3.62 8.04
CA ALA A 15 3.51 2.99 9.28
C ALA A 15 2.36 2.34 10.06
N VAL A 16 1.25 3.06 10.25
CA VAL A 16 0.06 2.54 10.97
C VAL A 16 -0.49 1.30 10.27
N ILE A 17 -0.58 1.31 8.95
CA ILE A 17 -1.12 0.18 8.18
C ILE A 17 -0.15 -1.01 8.21
N ALA A 18 1.15 -0.77 8.06
CA ALA A 18 2.16 -1.81 8.20
C ALA A 18 2.11 -2.46 9.59
N LEU A 19 1.90 -1.66 10.65
CA LEU A 19 1.87 -2.12 12.03
C LEU A 19 0.59 -2.92 12.32
N VAL A 20 -0.58 -2.36 12.02
CA VAL A 20 -1.89 -2.98 12.26
C VAL A 20 -2.02 -4.31 11.51
N PHE A 21 -1.74 -4.31 10.21
CA PHE A 21 -1.88 -5.54 9.42
C PHE A 21 -0.72 -6.51 9.67
N GLY A 22 0.49 -6.00 9.94
CA GLY A 22 1.66 -6.83 10.23
C GLY A 22 1.53 -7.64 11.51
N LEU A 23 0.96 -7.04 12.55
CA LEU A 23 0.64 -7.72 13.81
C LEU A 23 -0.51 -8.73 13.65
N TRP A 24 -1.51 -8.42 12.82
CA TRP A 24 -2.71 -9.25 12.72
C TRP A 24 -2.56 -10.46 11.78
N ARG A 25 -1.71 -10.37 10.74
CA ARG A 25 -1.56 -11.44 9.74
C ARG A 25 -0.09 -11.65 9.35
N PRO A 26 0.75 -12.20 10.26
CA PRO A 26 2.18 -12.36 10.04
C PRO A 26 2.53 -13.24 8.84
N ARG A 27 1.63 -14.15 8.44
CA ARG A 27 1.81 -15.00 7.25
C ARG A 27 1.67 -14.24 5.92
N SER A 28 1.16 -13.02 5.90
CA SER A 28 1.00 -12.19 4.70
C SER A 28 1.80 -10.89 4.75
N LEU A 29 2.86 -10.82 5.57
CA LEU A 29 3.71 -9.62 5.71
C LEU A 29 4.18 -9.06 4.37
N HIS A 30 4.51 -9.92 3.41
CA HIS A 30 4.93 -9.52 2.06
C HIS A 30 3.85 -8.74 1.30
N TRP A 31 2.58 -9.13 1.40
CA TRP A 31 1.46 -8.39 0.79
C TRP A 31 1.14 -7.10 1.53
N ILE A 32 1.34 -7.08 2.84
CA ILE A 32 1.12 -5.89 3.68
C ILE A 32 2.15 -4.82 3.36
N VAL A 33 3.42 -5.22 3.24
CA VAL A 33 4.51 -4.33 2.84
C VAL A 33 4.26 -3.77 1.45
N LEU A 34 3.86 -4.59 0.49
CA LEU A 34 3.48 -4.12 -0.85
C LEU A 34 2.31 -3.13 -0.79
N GLY A 35 1.24 -3.45 -0.05
CA GLY A 35 0.08 -2.58 0.11
C GLY A 35 0.44 -1.24 0.76
N ALA A 36 1.30 -1.25 1.78
CA ALA A 36 1.76 -0.04 2.46
C ALA A 36 2.58 0.86 1.51
N VAL A 37 3.46 0.28 0.67
CA VAL A 37 4.24 1.02 -0.31
C VAL A 37 3.34 1.63 -1.40
N LEU A 38 2.37 0.87 -1.91
CA LEU A 38 1.42 1.39 -2.90
C LEU A 38 0.56 2.53 -2.35
N LEU A 39 0.11 2.39 -1.10
CA LEU A 39 -0.68 3.42 -0.45
C LEU A 39 0.16 4.67 -0.13
N PHE A 40 1.42 4.49 0.29
CA PHE A 40 2.37 5.58 0.44
C PHE A 40 2.55 6.35 -0.87
N ALA A 41 2.71 5.65 -2.00
CA ALA A 41 2.79 6.27 -3.31
C ALA A 41 1.52 7.07 -3.63
N ALA A 42 0.34 6.46 -3.45
CA ALA A 42 -0.95 7.10 -3.70
C ALA A 42 -1.14 8.38 -2.86
N PHE A 43 -0.78 8.36 -1.57
CA PHE A 43 -0.88 9.55 -0.72
C PHE A 43 0.10 10.65 -1.12
N ASN A 44 1.33 10.31 -1.50
CA ASN A 44 2.28 11.30 -2.01
C ASN A 44 1.79 11.92 -3.33
N ALA A 45 1.25 11.12 -4.25
CA ALA A 45 0.67 11.64 -5.48
C ALA A 45 -0.52 12.58 -5.21
N ALA A 46 -1.42 12.19 -4.29
CA ALA A 46 -2.54 13.02 -3.88
C ALA A 46 -2.09 14.33 -3.22
N ALA A 47 -1.04 14.29 -2.40
CA ALA A 47 -0.45 15.49 -1.80
C ALA A 47 0.13 16.45 -2.85
N GLY A 48 0.86 15.93 -3.84
CA GLY A 48 1.36 16.73 -4.96
C GLY A 48 0.24 17.41 -5.76
N ILE A 49 -0.83 16.67 -6.08
CA ILE A 49 -2.03 17.21 -6.74
C ILE A 49 -2.71 18.27 -5.86
N TYR A 50 -2.80 18.04 -4.55
CA TYR A 50 -3.38 19.00 -3.61
C TYR A 50 -2.60 20.32 -3.59
N VAL A 51 -1.26 20.27 -3.57
CA VAL A 51 -0.41 21.46 -3.65
C VAL A 51 -0.66 22.21 -4.96
N LEU A 52 -0.67 21.51 -6.09
CA LEU A 52 -0.96 22.09 -7.42
C LEU A 52 -2.37 22.69 -7.52
N SER A 53 -3.36 22.12 -6.83
CA SER A 53 -4.72 22.66 -6.79
C SER A 53 -4.86 23.88 -5.87
N ASN A 54 -3.92 24.11 -4.95
CA ASN A 54 -3.99 25.16 -3.93
C ASN A 54 -2.72 26.04 -4.00
N PHE A 55 -2.19 26.26 -5.21
CA PHE A 55 -0.90 26.92 -5.43
C PHE A 55 -0.86 28.38 -5.00
N SER A 56 -2.01 29.06 -4.96
CA SER A 56 -2.14 30.46 -4.51
C SER A 56 -2.09 30.61 -2.98
N ASP A 57 -2.04 29.50 -2.23
CA ASP A 57 -1.96 29.57 -0.78
C ASP A 57 -0.57 29.98 -0.31
N SER A 58 -0.50 31.07 0.45
CA SER A 58 0.73 31.64 1.01
C SER A 58 1.60 30.63 1.78
N ARG A 59 1.02 29.53 2.29
CA ARG A 59 1.76 28.47 2.99
C ARG A 59 2.82 27.75 2.14
N TRP A 60 2.80 27.89 0.82
CA TRP A 60 3.78 27.30 -0.09
C TRP A 60 4.93 28.25 -0.43
N SER A 61 4.86 29.51 0.02
CA SER A 61 5.89 30.51 -0.23
C SER A 61 6.94 30.49 0.90
N PRO A 62 8.22 30.18 0.62
CA PRO A 62 9.26 30.05 1.64
C PRO A 62 9.61 31.37 2.36
N ASP A 63 9.33 32.51 1.73
CA ASP A 63 9.75 33.83 2.23
C ASP A 63 8.59 34.71 2.73
N GLY A 64 7.34 34.25 2.61
CA GLY A 64 6.17 35.06 2.99
C GLY A 64 6.14 36.43 2.30
N GLU A 65 6.77 36.55 1.11
CA GLU A 65 6.85 37.83 0.42
C GLU A 65 5.44 38.32 0.11
N ALA A 66 5.16 39.54 0.53
CA ALA A 66 3.87 40.17 0.31
C ALA A 66 3.56 40.16 -1.20
N PRO A 67 2.31 39.84 -1.58
CA PRO A 67 1.91 39.88 -2.97
C PRO A 67 2.22 41.26 -3.55
N LEU A 68 2.76 41.28 -4.77
CA LEU A 68 3.05 42.53 -5.47
C LEU A 68 1.74 43.31 -5.59
N SER A 69 1.77 44.58 -5.17
CA SER A 69 0.64 45.49 -5.27
C SER A 69 0.87 46.44 -6.43
N ALA A 70 -0.13 46.63 -7.28
CA ALA A 70 -0.05 47.61 -8.36
C ALA A 70 -0.02 49.03 -7.77
N PRO A 71 0.84 49.93 -8.29
CA PRO A 71 0.81 51.34 -7.90
C PRO A 71 -0.49 51.99 -8.42
N SER A 72 -1.17 52.76 -7.57
CA SER A 72 -2.37 53.52 -7.96
C SER A 72 -1.98 54.73 -8.81
N LEU A 73 -2.47 54.81 -10.05
CA LEU A 73 -2.26 55.97 -10.92
C LEU A 73 -3.42 56.98 -10.81
N SER A 74 -4.56 56.57 -10.25
CA SER A 74 -5.72 57.42 -9.98
C SER A 74 -5.45 58.58 -9.00
N GLU A 75 -4.41 58.48 -8.17
CA GLU A 75 -4.00 59.54 -7.23
C GLU A 75 -3.23 60.70 -7.92
N THR A 76 -2.99 60.63 -9.24
CA THR A 76 -2.30 61.70 -9.97
C THR A 76 -3.23 62.89 -10.27
N PRO A 77 -2.90 64.14 -9.83
CA PRO A 77 -3.87 65.26 -9.78
C PRO A 77 -4.46 65.80 -11.09
N LEU A 78 -4.20 65.23 -12.27
CA LEU A 78 -4.63 65.79 -13.56
C LEU A 78 -5.10 64.77 -14.61
N VAL A 79 -4.84 63.48 -14.42
CA VAL A 79 -5.13 62.43 -15.42
C VAL A 79 -5.76 61.17 -14.79
N GLY A 80 -6.01 61.20 -13.48
CA GLY A 80 -6.44 60.02 -12.71
C GLY A 80 -7.67 59.30 -13.29
N GLU A 81 -8.68 60.03 -13.77
CA GLU A 81 -9.92 59.43 -14.32
C GLU A 81 -9.69 58.69 -15.66
N PHE A 82 -8.74 59.15 -16.49
CA PHE A 82 -8.38 58.48 -17.75
C PHE A 82 -7.43 57.28 -17.54
N LEU A 83 -6.80 57.19 -16.37
CA LEU A 83 -5.86 56.12 -16.02
C LEU A 83 -6.53 54.96 -15.26
N VAL A 84 -7.79 55.08 -14.87
CA VAL A 84 -8.56 54.00 -14.22
C VAL A 84 -8.57 52.69 -15.01
N PRO A 85 -8.78 52.67 -16.35
CA PRO A 85 -8.70 51.43 -17.12
C PRO A 85 -7.29 50.82 -17.14
N LEU A 86 -6.27 51.68 -17.03
CA LEU A 86 -4.87 51.29 -16.99
C LEU A 86 -4.52 50.69 -15.61
N ASP A 87 -5.06 51.25 -14.52
CA ASP A 87 -4.97 50.68 -13.18
C ASP A 87 -5.57 49.27 -13.14
N SER A 88 -6.77 49.06 -13.71
CA SER A 88 -7.36 47.72 -13.80
C SER A 88 -6.55 46.74 -14.66
N ALA A 89 -5.95 47.22 -15.75
CA ALA A 89 -5.07 46.39 -16.59
C ALA A 89 -3.76 46.03 -15.86
N LEU A 90 -3.17 46.98 -15.13
CA LEU A 90 -1.99 46.77 -14.30
C LEU A 90 -2.27 45.82 -13.14
N GLU A 91 -3.40 45.97 -12.46
CA GLU A 91 -3.85 45.06 -11.41
C GLU A 91 -4.04 43.64 -11.96
N GLY A 92 -4.61 43.51 -13.16
CA GLY A 92 -4.72 42.22 -13.85
C GLY A 92 -3.36 41.60 -14.21
N VAL A 93 -2.40 42.39 -14.70
CA VAL A 93 -1.04 41.90 -15.01
C VAL A 93 -0.29 41.52 -13.74
N VAL A 94 -0.36 42.36 -12.70
CA VAL A 94 0.28 42.11 -11.39
C VAL A 94 -0.34 40.88 -10.74
N GLY A 95 -1.67 40.71 -10.82
CA GLY A 95 -2.37 39.51 -10.39
C GLY A 95 -1.87 38.26 -11.13
N GLY A 96 -1.77 38.32 -12.46
CA GLY A 96 -1.24 37.22 -13.27
C GLY A 96 0.23 36.87 -12.95
N VAL A 97 1.08 37.88 -12.72
CA VAL A 97 2.47 37.67 -12.29
C VAL A 97 2.53 37.04 -10.90
N ASN A 98 1.66 37.47 -9.99
CA ASN A 98 1.57 36.90 -8.66
C ASN A 98 1.11 35.43 -8.71
N ASP A 99 0.13 35.09 -9.54
CA ASP A 99 -0.32 33.72 -9.74
C ASP A 99 0.77 32.84 -10.35
N PHE A 100 1.50 33.35 -11.35
CA PHE A 100 2.62 32.62 -11.95
C PHE A 100 3.75 32.39 -10.95
N ARG A 101 4.09 33.39 -10.14
CA ARG A 101 5.08 33.27 -9.07
C ARG A 101 4.65 32.25 -8.02
N SER A 102 3.38 32.28 -7.63
CA SER A 102 2.79 31.33 -6.67
C SER A 102 2.86 29.90 -7.20
N PHE A 103 2.53 29.70 -8.48
CA PHE A 103 2.69 28.42 -9.15
C PHE A 103 4.15 27.96 -9.20
N GLN A 104 5.08 28.84 -9.58
CA GLN A 104 6.51 28.51 -9.60
C GLN A 104 7.05 28.10 -8.23
N GLN A 105 6.54 28.68 -7.14
CA GLN A 105 6.95 28.32 -5.78
C GLN A 105 6.31 27.00 -5.31
N ALA A 106 5.06 26.75 -5.68
CA ALA A 106 4.35 25.50 -5.35
C ALA A 106 4.84 24.30 -6.18
N LEU A 107 5.37 24.53 -7.39
CA LEU A 107 5.77 23.49 -8.33
C LEU A 107 6.89 22.57 -7.81
N PRO A 108 8.02 23.07 -7.27
CA PRO A 108 9.05 22.23 -6.66
C PRO A 108 8.52 21.36 -5.53
N ILE A 109 7.64 21.92 -4.69
CA ILE A 109 7.03 21.22 -3.56
C ILE A 109 6.14 20.08 -4.08
N ALA A 110 5.31 20.34 -5.10
CA ALA A 110 4.49 19.32 -5.73
C ALA A 110 5.33 18.23 -6.42
N LEU A 111 6.41 18.62 -7.11
CA LEU A 111 7.33 17.70 -7.76
C LEU A 111 8.08 16.81 -6.78
N ASP A 112 8.45 17.31 -5.60
CA ASP A 112 9.05 16.49 -4.54
C ASP A 112 8.13 15.35 -4.11
N PHE A 113 6.84 15.66 -3.91
CA PHE A 113 5.83 14.64 -3.60
C PHE A 113 5.65 13.64 -4.75
N LEU A 114 5.57 14.14 -5.99
CA LEU A 114 5.40 13.28 -7.16
C LEU A 114 6.62 12.39 -7.42
N ALA A 115 7.82 12.92 -7.24
CA ALA A 115 9.07 12.19 -7.34
C ALA A 115 9.14 11.10 -6.26
N THR A 116 8.77 11.43 -5.02
CA THR A 116 8.70 10.47 -3.91
C THR A 116 7.72 9.34 -4.22
N SER A 117 6.55 9.65 -4.79
CA SER A 117 5.59 8.66 -5.29
C SER A 117 6.19 7.79 -6.41
N GLY A 118 6.89 8.40 -7.37
CA GLY A 118 7.55 7.70 -8.47
C GLY A 118 8.59 6.69 -7.98
N TRP A 119 9.43 7.09 -7.03
CA TRP A 119 10.40 6.19 -6.39
C TRP A 119 9.71 5.04 -5.64
N ALA A 120 8.63 5.32 -4.93
CA ALA A 120 7.86 4.27 -4.25
C ALA A 120 7.28 3.25 -5.23
N LEU A 121 6.80 3.69 -6.41
CA LEU A 121 6.33 2.80 -7.47
C LEU A 121 7.48 1.98 -8.07
N LEU A 122 8.66 2.57 -8.28
CA LEU A 122 9.84 1.83 -8.72
C LEU A 122 10.24 0.73 -7.72
N VAL A 123 10.22 1.03 -6.41
CA VAL A 123 10.49 0.05 -5.35
C VAL A 123 9.38 -1.01 -5.25
N SER A 124 8.14 -0.69 -5.65
CA SER A 124 7.05 -1.65 -5.63
C SER A 124 7.27 -2.85 -6.58
N PHE A 125 7.91 -2.62 -7.73
CA PHE A 125 8.18 -3.66 -8.73
C PHE A 125 8.98 -4.86 -8.17
N PRO A 126 10.19 -4.68 -7.60
CA PRO A 126 10.94 -5.78 -7.00
C PRO A 126 10.22 -6.39 -5.80
N LEU A 127 9.43 -5.59 -5.06
CA LEU A 127 8.60 -6.08 -3.95
C LEU A 127 7.52 -7.07 -4.41
N VAL A 128 6.86 -6.80 -5.55
CA VAL A 128 5.89 -7.73 -6.15
C VAL A 128 6.56 -9.05 -6.51
N ILE A 129 7.75 -8.99 -7.13
CA ILE A 129 8.51 -10.18 -7.51
C ILE A 129 8.88 -11.01 -6.28
N LEU A 130 9.38 -10.35 -5.22
CA LEU A 130 9.69 -10.99 -3.94
C LEU A 130 8.46 -11.62 -3.28
N ALA A 131 7.34 -10.90 -3.24
CA ALA A 131 6.09 -11.37 -2.65
C ALA A 131 5.55 -12.60 -3.41
N ALA A 132 5.58 -12.56 -4.74
CA ALA A 132 5.19 -13.69 -5.58
C ALA A 132 6.11 -14.91 -5.36
N GLY A 133 7.43 -14.71 -5.31
CA GLY A 133 8.40 -15.76 -5.07
C GLY A 133 8.23 -16.44 -3.70
N LEU A 134 8.06 -15.66 -2.64
CA LEU A 134 7.81 -16.17 -1.28
C LEU A 134 6.46 -16.91 -1.18
N SER A 135 5.42 -16.37 -1.80
CA SER A 135 4.11 -17.02 -1.87
C SER A 135 4.19 -18.36 -2.61
N PHE A 136 4.90 -18.41 -3.74
CA PHE A 136 5.11 -19.64 -4.50
C PHE A 136 5.87 -20.70 -3.68
N HIS A 137 6.97 -20.31 -3.04
CA HIS A 137 7.76 -21.23 -2.23
C HIS A 137 6.99 -21.76 -1.02
N THR A 138 6.21 -20.92 -0.33
CA THR A 138 5.37 -21.36 0.79
C THR A 138 4.21 -22.27 0.31
N ALA A 139 3.61 -21.99 -0.84
CA ALA A 139 2.61 -22.86 -1.45
C ALA A 139 3.21 -24.23 -1.84
N GLN A 140 4.45 -24.24 -2.35
CA GLN A 140 5.16 -25.46 -2.73
C GLN A 140 5.44 -26.35 -1.50
N ARG A 141 5.87 -25.76 -0.38
CA ARG A 141 6.05 -26.47 0.89
C ARG A 141 4.76 -27.11 1.37
N ARG A 142 3.64 -26.37 1.36
CA ARG A 142 2.32 -26.90 1.74
C ARG A 142 1.88 -28.09 0.87
N LYS A 143 2.15 -28.04 -0.45
CA LYS A 143 1.88 -29.17 -1.35
C LYS A 143 2.74 -30.40 -1.03
N ALA A 144 3.98 -30.20 -0.61
CA ALA A 144 4.85 -31.30 -0.18
C ALA A 144 4.35 -31.94 1.12
N ASP A 145 3.95 -31.12 2.10
CA ASP A 145 3.42 -31.62 3.37
C ASP A 145 2.11 -32.38 3.18
N PHE A 146 1.19 -31.85 2.35
CA PHE A 146 -0.08 -32.53 2.06
C PHE A 146 0.12 -33.89 1.37
N ARG A 147 1.13 -34.01 0.48
CA ARG A 147 1.47 -35.29 -0.15
C ARG A 147 1.98 -36.30 0.87
N LYS A 148 2.79 -35.88 1.85
CA LYS A 148 3.24 -36.75 2.94
C LYS A 148 2.07 -37.23 3.80
N TYR A 149 1.20 -36.31 4.21
CA TYR A 149 -0.01 -36.66 4.97
C TYR A 149 -0.88 -37.67 4.22
N ARG A 150 -1.09 -37.47 2.92
CA ARG A 150 -1.86 -38.41 2.09
C ARG A 150 -1.21 -39.79 2.02
N ALA A 151 0.10 -39.86 1.82
CA ALA A 151 0.83 -41.12 1.80
C ALA A 151 0.73 -41.87 3.14
N THR A 152 0.78 -41.15 4.27
CA THR A 152 0.58 -41.73 5.59
C THR A 152 -0.84 -42.28 5.74
N VAL A 153 -1.87 -41.53 5.34
CA VAL A 153 -3.26 -42.00 5.40
C VAL A 153 -3.48 -43.24 4.53
N ASP A 154 -2.91 -43.27 3.33
CA ASP A 154 -3.00 -44.43 2.44
C ASP A 154 -2.33 -45.67 3.06
N SER A 155 -1.15 -45.52 3.67
CA SER A 155 -0.46 -46.59 4.42
C SER A 155 -1.29 -47.12 5.59
N LEU A 156 -1.85 -46.24 6.43
CA LEU A 156 -2.69 -46.65 7.57
C LEU A 156 -3.95 -47.39 7.11
N LYS A 157 -4.52 -47.00 5.97
CA LYS A 157 -5.69 -47.69 5.40
C LYS A 157 -5.35 -49.11 4.97
N GLU A 158 -4.18 -49.31 4.37
CA GLU A 158 -3.71 -50.62 3.94
C GLU A 158 -3.39 -51.53 5.14
N GLU A 159 -2.76 -50.99 6.18
CA GLU A 159 -2.55 -51.70 7.45
C GLU A 159 -3.89 -52.14 8.09
N LEU A 160 -4.90 -51.26 8.08
CA LEU A 160 -6.25 -51.58 8.57
C LEU A 160 -6.92 -52.69 7.76
N GLU A 161 -6.81 -52.65 6.44
CA GLU A 161 -7.33 -53.72 5.58
C GLU A 161 -6.61 -55.06 5.84
N GLN A 162 -5.30 -55.02 6.08
CA GLN A 162 -4.52 -56.21 6.37
C GLN A 162 -4.91 -56.83 7.71
N ILE A 163 -5.05 -56.02 8.76
CA ILE A 163 -5.53 -56.46 10.08
C ILE A 163 -6.95 -57.03 9.95
N LYS A 164 -7.84 -56.36 9.21
CA LYS A 164 -9.19 -56.86 8.96
C LYS A 164 -9.19 -58.22 8.27
N ARG A 165 -8.33 -58.42 7.26
CA ARG A 165 -8.19 -59.72 6.58
C ARG A 165 -7.64 -60.80 7.51
N GLN A 166 -6.66 -60.49 8.35
CA GLN A 166 -6.10 -61.43 9.33
C GLN A 166 -7.11 -61.85 10.40
N ILE A 167 -7.93 -60.92 10.89
CA ILE A 167 -9.01 -61.26 11.83
C ILE A 167 -10.07 -62.10 11.12
N SER A 168 -10.44 -61.75 9.90
CA SER A 168 -11.45 -62.50 9.14
C SER A 168 -10.97 -63.90 8.76
N SER A 169 -9.67 -64.12 8.51
CA SER A 169 -9.10 -65.44 8.24
C SER A 169 -8.82 -66.24 9.52
N GLY A 170 -8.35 -65.59 10.58
CA GLY A 170 -8.14 -66.19 11.90
C GLY A 170 -9.44 -66.58 12.60
N SER A 171 -10.52 -65.82 12.39
CA SER A 171 -11.87 -66.15 12.87
C SER A 171 -12.44 -67.41 12.22
N VAL A 172 -11.98 -67.80 11.02
CA VAL A 172 -12.43 -69.03 10.35
C VAL A 172 -11.67 -70.27 10.86
N GLY A 173 -10.48 -70.08 11.46
CA GLY A 173 -9.68 -71.16 12.05
C GLY A 173 -10.04 -71.53 13.50
N ALA A 174 -10.82 -70.70 14.21
CA ALA A 174 -11.25 -70.95 15.59
C ALA A 174 -12.55 -71.79 15.70
N ALA A 175 -13.07 -72.32 14.59
CA ALA A 175 -14.01 -73.43 14.59
C ALA A 175 -13.25 -74.76 14.47
N GLY A 176 -12.33 -75.02 15.41
CA GLY A 176 -11.69 -76.32 15.57
C GLY A 176 -12.69 -77.34 16.15
N PRO A 177 -12.67 -78.60 15.69
CA PRO A 177 -13.63 -79.63 16.08
C PRO A 177 -13.52 -79.95 17.57
N SER A 178 -14.67 -80.03 18.25
CA SER A 178 -14.78 -80.54 19.61
C SER A 178 -14.48 -82.05 19.62
N SER A 179 -13.20 -82.40 19.76
CA SER A 179 -12.75 -83.72 20.17
C SER A 179 -12.29 -83.65 21.61
N GLY A 180 -13.04 -84.29 22.49
CA GLY A 180 -12.68 -84.64 23.84
C GLY A 180 -13.92 -85.19 24.53
N ASP A 181 -13.89 -86.28 25.26
CA ASP A 181 -12.88 -87.27 25.60
C ASP A 181 -13.67 -88.37 26.34
N GLY A 182 -13.27 -89.63 26.21
CA GLY A 182 -13.99 -90.74 26.85
C GLY A 182 -13.76 -90.79 28.36
N ARG A 183 -14.67 -91.44 29.09
CA ARG A 183 -14.36 -92.28 30.26
C ARG A 183 -15.56 -93.11 30.72
N HIS A 184 -15.29 -94.42 30.81
CA HIS A 184 -15.93 -95.51 31.57
C HIS A 184 -17.36 -95.93 31.24
#